data_AF-A0AAV2DHN3-F1
#
_entry.id   AF-A0AAV2DHN3-F1
#
_cell.length_a   1.000
_cell.length_b   1.000
_cell.length_c   1.000
_cell.angle_alpha   90.00
_cell.angle_beta   90.00
_cell.angle_gamma   90.00
#
_symmetry.space_group_name_H-M   'P 1'
#
loop_
_entity.id
_entity.type
_entity.pdbx_description
1 polymer ?
#
loop_
_entity_poly.entity_id
_entity_poly.type
_entity_poly.pdbx_seq_one_letter_code
_entity_poly.pdbx_strand_id
1 'polypeptide(L)'
;MRWFFVECHPAAGAGLHKVPDSFGRGLDSLPSQVGAKKFSYRLVSHSFDDAPVSSDLVLDLDSGSGKKTAEVSYTPFRKNPVTSNSALQTYYYVNLRQIVVEGKHVKVPSEYLEPGSDGNGGTIVNSGTTFTYMERPVFEAVVKEIGKRMANFTVATEIHDLTGLRPCYNVSGQDTVSVPELSFKFKGGAEMKLPVTNYFVLAGDGAICFSSLVWIWVVNGRFTQST
;
A
#
# COMPACT_ATOMS: atom_id res chain seq x y z
N MET A 1 5.99 -8.91 10.97
CA MET A 1 5.84 -9.45 9.61
C MET A 1 5.11 -8.41 8.78
N ARG A 2 5.79 -7.69 7.88
CA ARG A 2 5.11 -6.69 7.04
C ARG A 2 4.57 -7.39 5.79
N TRP A 3 3.29 -7.22 5.52
CA TRP A 3 2.64 -7.68 4.30
C TRP A 3 2.23 -6.47 3.46
N PHE A 4 2.46 -6.60 2.14
CA PHE A 4 1.87 -5.89 1.00
C PHE A 4 1.67 -4.37 1.09
N PHE A 5 2.31 -3.61 0.20
CA PHE A 5 1.89 -2.25 -0.09
C PHE A 5 0.72 -2.30 -1.08
N VAL A 6 -0.38 -1.73 -0.64
CA VAL A 6 -1.64 -1.72 -1.38
C VAL A 6 -1.80 -0.31 -1.93
N GLU A 7 -1.60 -0.16 -3.22
CA GLU A 7 -1.51 1.14 -3.86
C GLU A 7 -2.79 1.44 -4.65
N CYS A 8 -3.38 2.61 -4.41
CA CYS A 8 -4.48 3.14 -5.20
C CYS A 8 -3.88 4.06 -6.27
N HIS A 9 -4.07 3.68 -7.53
CA HIS A 9 -3.32 4.24 -8.66
C HIS A 9 -4.29 4.89 -9.67
N PRO A 10 -4.01 6.09 -10.20
CA PRO A 10 -4.66 6.56 -11.42
C PRO A 10 -3.98 5.86 -12.59
N ALA A 11 -4.74 5.46 -13.60
CA ALA A 11 -4.14 5.17 -14.90
C ALA A 11 -4.14 6.45 -15.76
N ALA A 12 -3.42 6.39 -16.87
CA ALA A 12 -3.14 7.47 -17.81
C ALA A 12 -2.06 8.49 -17.40
N GLY A 13 -0.88 8.35 -18.01
CA GLY A 13 -0.06 9.49 -18.43
C GLY A 13 1.30 9.65 -17.76
N ALA A 14 1.49 9.17 -16.54
CA ALA A 14 2.78 9.25 -15.87
C ALA A 14 3.52 7.92 -16.03
N GLY A 15 4.53 7.90 -16.90
CA GLY A 15 5.48 6.81 -16.92
C GLY A 15 6.11 6.70 -15.53
N LEU A 16 5.68 5.70 -14.75
CA LEU A 16 6.64 5.00 -13.92
C LEU A 16 7.78 4.67 -14.88
N HIS A 17 8.94 5.33 -14.68
CA HIS A 17 10.19 4.92 -15.31
C HIS A 17 10.21 3.41 -15.31
N LYS A 18 10.62 2.77 -16.41
CA LYS A 18 10.71 1.30 -16.55
C LYS A 18 11.54 0.71 -15.40
N VAL A 19 10.96 0.60 -14.22
CA VAL A 19 11.40 -0.29 -13.17
C VAL A 19 11.16 -1.64 -13.81
N PRO A 20 12.19 -2.48 -14.00
CA PRO A 20 11.98 -3.81 -14.50
C PRO A 20 10.84 -4.41 -13.70
N ASP A 21 9.82 -4.91 -14.40
CA ASP A 21 8.60 -5.49 -13.83
C ASP A 21 8.95 -6.86 -13.22
N SER A 22 9.95 -6.86 -12.33
CA SER A 22 10.78 -8.00 -11.96
C SER A 22 9.92 -9.11 -11.37
N PHE A 23 8.87 -8.74 -10.63
CA PHE A 23 7.87 -9.69 -10.13
C PHE A 23 6.48 -9.48 -10.71
N GLY A 24 6.31 -8.60 -11.71
CA GLY A 24 5.05 -8.35 -12.39
C GLY A 24 4.52 -9.57 -13.14
N ARG A 25 3.46 -9.40 -13.92
CA ARG A 25 2.83 -10.48 -14.72
C ARG A 25 3.19 -10.40 -16.20
N GLY A 26 4.18 -9.59 -16.56
CA GLY A 26 4.72 -9.49 -17.91
C GLY A 26 5.55 -10.72 -18.30
N LEU A 27 5.79 -10.88 -19.61
CA LEU A 27 6.60 -11.99 -20.13
C LEU A 27 8.06 -11.92 -19.64
N ASP A 28 8.59 -10.71 -19.46
CA ASP A 28 9.96 -10.48 -19.01
C ASP A 28 10.10 -10.47 -17.47
N SER A 29 9.03 -10.78 -16.72
CA SER A 29 9.10 -10.87 -15.27
C SER A 29 9.79 -12.16 -14.81
N LEU A 30 10.44 -12.14 -13.64
CA LEU A 30 11.09 -13.31 -13.04
C LEU A 30 10.11 -14.50 -12.91
N PRO A 31 8.88 -14.35 -12.37
CA PRO A 31 7.95 -15.48 -12.30
C PRO A 31 7.66 -16.09 -13.67
N SER A 32 7.48 -15.26 -14.71
CA SER A 32 7.26 -15.75 -16.08
C SER A 32 8.49 -16.45 -16.64
N GLN A 33 9.68 -15.88 -16.48
CA GLN A 33 10.93 -16.41 -17.03
C GLN A 33 11.30 -17.78 -16.44
N VAL A 34 11.08 -17.98 -15.15
CA VAL A 34 11.38 -19.27 -14.48
C VAL A 34 10.21 -20.26 -14.55
N GLY A 35 9.08 -19.87 -15.15
CA GLY A 35 7.89 -20.71 -15.24
C GLY A 35 7.11 -20.86 -13.92
N ALA A 36 7.37 -20.00 -12.94
CA ALA A 36 6.67 -20.01 -11.65
C ALA A 36 5.17 -19.75 -11.85
N LYS A 37 4.35 -20.58 -11.23
CA LYS A 37 2.89 -20.44 -11.23
C LYS A 37 2.39 -19.65 -10.04
N LYS A 38 3.13 -19.70 -8.93
CA LYS A 38 2.87 -18.92 -7.72
C LYS A 38 4.20 -18.52 -7.10
N PHE A 39 4.16 -17.50 -6.27
CA PHE A 39 5.28 -17.14 -5.42
C PHE A 39 4.77 -16.53 -4.12
N SER A 40 5.62 -16.58 -3.11
CA SER A 40 5.37 -15.91 -1.84
C SER A 40 6.67 -15.33 -1.31
N TYR A 41 6.59 -14.17 -0.69
CA TYR A 41 7.72 -13.51 -0.05
C TYR A 41 7.35 -13.11 1.37
N ARG A 42 8.37 -13.03 2.24
CA ARG A 42 8.24 -12.47 3.59
C ARG A 42 9.16 -11.26 3.71
N LEU A 43 8.67 -10.06 3.38
CA LEU A 43 9.53 -8.88 3.46
C LEU A 43 9.97 -8.61 4.91
N VAL A 44 11.28 -8.40 5.06
CA VAL A 44 11.89 -7.95 6.32
C VAL A 44 11.44 -6.51 6.58
N SER A 45 11.21 -6.16 7.84
CA SER A 45 11.00 -4.77 8.22
C SER A 45 12.31 -4.03 8.06
N HIS A 46 12.39 -3.10 7.12
CA HIS A 46 13.39 -2.05 7.18
C HIS A 46 12.84 -0.98 8.12
N SER A 47 13.21 -1.05 9.40
CA SER A 47 12.96 0.05 10.35
C SER A 47 14.01 1.16 10.19
N PHE A 48 14.56 1.28 8.97
CA PHE A 48 15.78 2.01 8.65
C PHE A 48 16.97 1.59 9.52
N ASP A 49 16.96 0.34 9.96
CA ASP A 49 18.08 -0.36 10.57
C ASP A 49 18.82 -1.15 9.50
N ASP A 50 20.13 -0.91 9.36
CA ASP A 50 20.98 -1.59 8.37
C ASP A 50 21.37 -3.02 8.82
N ALA A 51 20.53 -3.65 9.65
CA ALA A 51 20.77 -5.01 10.11
C ALA A 51 20.64 -5.98 8.93
N PRO A 52 21.66 -6.81 8.65
CA PRO A 52 21.64 -7.76 7.54
C PRO A 52 20.75 -8.95 7.87
N VAL A 53 19.43 -8.75 7.75
CA VAL A 53 18.41 -9.77 7.98
C VAL A 53 17.93 -10.27 6.63
N SER A 54 17.88 -11.59 6.46
CA SER A 54 17.38 -12.24 5.24
C SER A 54 16.06 -12.95 5.49
N SER A 55 15.29 -13.13 4.43
CA SER A 55 13.99 -13.78 4.44
C SER A 55 13.75 -14.56 3.15
N ASP A 56 12.86 -15.54 3.20
CA ASP A 56 12.60 -16.39 2.05
C ASP A 56 11.75 -15.73 0.97
N LEU A 57 12.14 -15.98 -0.27
CA LEU A 57 11.31 -15.89 -1.46
C LEU A 57 11.12 -17.31 -1.99
N VAL A 58 9.86 -17.74 -2.10
CA VAL A 58 9.50 -19.08 -2.58
C VAL A 58 8.86 -18.93 -3.95
N LEU A 59 9.41 -19.63 -4.95
CA LEU A 59 8.85 -19.73 -6.30
C LEU A 59 8.31 -21.14 -6.50
N ASP A 60 7.00 -21.27 -6.66
CA ASP A 60 6.32 -22.53 -6.90
C ASP A 60 6.21 -22.77 -8.42
N LEU A 61 7.01 -23.72 -8.90
CA LEU A 61 7.03 -24.14 -10.31
C LEU A 61 5.98 -25.22 -10.60
N ASP A 62 5.49 -25.90 -9.56
CA ASP A 62 4.62 -27.05 -9.73
C ASP A 62 3.21 -26.62 -10.12
N SER A 63 2.57 -27.44 -10.96
CA SER A 63 1.14 -27.31 -11.29
C SER A 63 0.23 -27.77 -10.13
N GLY A 64 0.81 -28.01 -8.94
CA GLY A 64 0.10 -28.41 -7.74
C GLY A 64 -1.12 -27.52 -7.54
N SER A 65 -2.29 -28.17 -7.47
CA SER A 65 -3.59 -27.52 -7.34
C SER A 65 -3.48 -26.34 -6.38
N GLY A 66 -3.94 -25.15 -6.79
CA GLY A 66 -4.02 -23.96 -5.94
C GLY A 66 -5.00 -24.12 -4.78
N LYS A 67 -4.85 -25.21 -4.03
CA LYS A 67 -5.58 -25.55 -2.82
C LYS A 67 -5.32 -24.42 -1.85
N LYS A 68 -6.38 -23.68 -1.58
CA LYS A 68 -6.39 -22.71 -0.51
C LYS A 68 -6.10 -23.46 0.78
N THR A 69 -5.09 -23.02 1.51
CA THR A 69 -4.85 -23.51 2.87
C THR A 69 -5.76 -22.77 3.82
N ALA A 70 -6.12 -23.38 4.95
CA ALA A 70 -6.94 -22.71 5.97
C ALA A 70 -6.17 -21.58 6.69
N GLU A 71 -4.84 -21.57 6.59
CA GLU A 71 -3.95 -20.64 7.29
C GLU A 71 -3.77 -19.29 6.57
N VAL A 72 -4.21 -19.17 5.31
CA VAL A 72 -4.02 -17.97 4.50
C VAL A 72 -5.36 -17.45 4.00
N SER A 73 -5.55 -16.13 4.07
CA SER A 73 -6.70 -15.45 3.47
C SER A 73 -6.44 -15.16 2.00
N TYR A 74 -7.46 -15.36 1.16
CA TYR A 74 -7.33 -15.20 -0.29
C TYR A 74 -8.33 -14.19 -0.84
N THR A 75 -7.87 -13.33 -1.75
CA THR A 75 -8.72 -12.49 -2.60
C THR A 75 -8.45 -12.83 -4.07
N PRO A 76 -9.46 -12.85 -4.95
CA PRO A 76 -9.23 -13.02 -6.38
C PRO A 76 -8.49 -11.81 -6.95
N PHE A 77 -7.51 -12.09 -7.82
CA PHE A 77 -6.94 -11.06 -8.68
C PHE A 77 -8.00 -10.51 -9.64
N ARG A 78 -7.83 -9.25 -10.02
CA ARG A 78 -8.60 -8.57 -11.06
C ARG A 78 -7.69 -8.27 -12.25
N LYS A 79 -8.30 -8.11 -13.43
CA LYS A 79 -7.64 -7.53 -14.59
C LYS A 79 -8.12 -6.09 -14.77
N ASN A 80 -7.23 -5.22 -15.22
CA ASN A 80 -7.63 -3.91 -15.71
C ASN A 80 -8.42 -4.10 -17.03
N PRO A 81 -9.57 -3.44 -17.22
CA PRO A 81 -10.36 -3.60 -18.44
C PRO A 81 -9.67 -3.04 -19.69
N VAL A 82 -8.69 -2.14 -19.55
CA VAL A 82 -7.95 -1.56 -20.67
C VAL A 82 -6.81 -2.48 -21.10
N THR A 83 -6.98 -3.14 -22.24
CA THR A 83 -5.99 -4.07 -22.82
C THR A 83 -4.99 -3.40 -23.76
N SER A 84 -5.29 -2.19 -24.24
CA SER A 84 -4.41 -1.44 -25.15
C SER A 84 -3.13 -0.94 -24.47
N ASN A 85 -3.15 -0.81 -23.14
CA ASN A 85 -1.98 -0.47 -22.34
C ASN A 85 -1.44 -1.74 -21.65
N SER A 86 -0.37 -2.29 -22.18
CA SER A 86 0.24 -3.53 -21.66
C SER A 86 0.74 -3.40 -20.22
N ALA A 87 1.16 -2.22 -19.78
CA ALA A 87 1.60 -1.99 -18.40
C ALA A 87 0.47 -2.24 -17.38
N LEU A 88 -0.77 -1.88 -17.72
CA LEU A 88 -1.92 -2.14 -16.83
C LEU A 88 -2.25 -3.63 -16.70
N GLN A 89 -1.75 -4.47 -17.61
CA GLN A 89 -1.97 -5.91 -17.59
C GLN A 89 -0.92 -6.66 -16.76
N THR A 90 0.20 -6.02 -16.42
CA THR A 90 1.28 -6.65 -15.64
C THR A 90 1.08 -6.52 -14.13
N TYR A 91 0.29 -5.55 -13.67
CA TYR A 91 0.04 -5.34 -12.24
C TYR A 91 -0.85 -6.43 -11.59
N TYR A 92 -0.62 -6.65 -10.30
CA TYR A 92 -1.47 -7.50 -9.45
C TYR A 92 -2.62 -6.69 -8.87
N TYR A 93 -3.67 -6.47 -9.67
CA TYR A 93 -4.88 -5.84 -9.17
C TYR A 93 -5.63 -6.75 -8.20
N VAL A 94 -6.11 -6.18 -7.11
CA VAL A 94 -7.01 -6.80 -6.14
C VAL A 94 -8.27 -5.95 -5.97
N ASN A 95 -9.36 -6.56 -5.54
CA ASN A 95 -10.62 -5.84 -5.35
C ASN A 95 -10.75 -5.38 -3.90
N LEU A 96 -10.28 -4.17 -3.60
CA LEU A 96 -10.52 -3.52 -2.32
C LEU A 96 -12.00 -3.12 -2.23
N ARG A 97 -12.64 -3.43 -1.10
CA ARG A 97 -14.05 -3.12 -0.84
C ARG A 97 -14.21 -2.03 0.20
N GLN A 98 -13.41 -2.08 1.25
CA GLN A 98 -13.51 -1.15 2.36
C GLN A 98 -12.14 -0.87 2.92
N ILE A 99 -11.90 0.40 3.23
CA ILE A 99 -10.84 0.82 4.16
C ILE A 99 -11.52 1.06 5.49
N VAL A 100 -11.00 0.47 6.56
CA VAL A 100 -11.59 0.54 7.90
C VAL A 100 -10.57 1.16 8.83
N VAL A 101 -10.96 2.24 9.51
CA VAL A 101 -10.16 2.92 10.55
C VAL A 101 -10.92 2.79 11.86
N GLU A 102 -10.33 2.13 12.86
CA GLU A 102 -10.91 1.91 14.19
C GLU A 102 -12.33 1.32 14.13
N GLY A 103 -12.49 0.26 13.33
CA GLY A 103 -13.77 -0.41 13.09
C GLY A 103 -14.76 0.37 12.22
N LYS A 104 -14.45 1.60 11.81
CA LYS A 104 -15.32 2.44 10.99
C LYS A 104 -14.92 2.41 9.52
N HIS A 105 -15.90 2.13 8.66
CA HIS A 105 -15.73 2.21 7.21
C HIS A 105 -15.47 3.67 6.78
N VAL A 106 -14.32 3.90 6.15
CA VAL A 106 -13.96 5.17 5.51
C VAL A 106 -14.76 5.30 4.21
N LYS A 107 -15.45 6.43 4.04
CA LYS A 107 -16.22 6.70 2.81
C LYS A 107 -15.27 7.06 1.67
N VAL A 108 -15.03 6.09 0.79
CA VAL A 108 -14.19 6.26 -0.39
C VAL A 108 -15.05 6.16 -1.66
N PRO A 109 -14.94 7.09 -2.62
CA PRO A 109 -15.62 6.96 -3.91
C PRO A 109 -15.22 5.68 -4.63
N SER A 110 -16.20 4.96 -5.19
CA SER A 110 -15.98 3.63 -5.78
C SER A 110 -15.04 3.65 -6.99
N GLU A 111 -14.95 4.77 -7.69
CA GLU A 111 -14.03 5.00 -8.81
C GLU A 111 -12.55 4.83 -8.44
N TYR A 112 -12.19 4.98 -7.16
CA TYR A 112 -10.83 4.74 -6.69
C TYR A 112 -10.57 3.29 -6.27
N LEU A 113 -11.62 2.54 -5.92
CA LEU A 113 -11.51 1.17 -5.40
C LEU A 113 -11.47 0.11 -6.50
N GLU A 114 -11.96 0.45 -7.69
CA GLU A 114 -12.08 -0.46 -8.81
C GLU A 114 -11.63 0.18 -10.12
N PRO A 115 -10.85 -0.51 -10.98
CA PRO A 115 -10.52 -0.01 -12.31
C PRO A 115 -11.78 0.29 -13.14
N GLY A 116 -11.92 1.53 -13.59
CA GLY A 116 -12.94 2.02 -14.50
C GLY A 116 -12.70 1.62 -15.95
N SER A 117 -13.62 1.94 -16.85
CA SER A 117 -13.53 1.60 -18.29
C SER A 117 -12.36 2.28 -19.01
N ASP A 118 -11.91 3.41 -18.49
CA ASP A 118 -10.70 4.15 -18.90
C ASP A 118 -9.41 3.54 -18.33
N GLY A 119 -9.53 2.51 -17.48
CA GLY A 119 -8.43 1.83 -16.81
C GLY A 119 -7.99 2.50 -15.51
N ASN A 120 -8.59 3.63 -15.14
CA ASN A 120 -8.21 4.42 -13.97
C ASN A 120 -8.75 3.82 -12.67
N GLY A 121 -8.03 4.06 -11.58
CA GLY A 121 -8.42 3.61 -10.25
C GLY A 121 -8.10 2.14 -10.01
N GLY A 122 -8.68 1.63 -8.94
CA GLY A 122 -8.41 0.29 -8.46
C GLY A 122 -7.25 0.24 -7.48
N THR A 123 -6.93 -0.99 -7.10
CA THR A 123 -5.97 -1.28 -6.06
C THR A 123 -4.99 -2.34 -6.56
N ILE A 124 -3.69 -2.04 -6.47
CA ILE A 124 -2.62 -2.96 -6.86
C ILE A 124 -1.82 -3.39 -5.64
N VAL A 125 -1.25 -4.58 -5.71
CA VAL A 125 -0.21 -5.02 -4.78
C VAL A 125 1.15 -4.68 -5.37
N ASN A 126 1.94 -3.90 -4.64
CA ASN A 126 3.26 -3.43 -5.06
C ASN A 126 4.31 -3.83 -4.01
N SER A 127 5.46 -4.30 -4.47
CA SER A 127 6.64 -4.56 -3.62
C SER A 127 7.81 -3.66 -3.98
N GLY A 128 7.69 -2.83 -5.03
CA GLY A 128 8.72 -1.92 -5.51
C GLY A 128 8.75 -0.56 -4.80
N THR A 129 7.85 -0.35 -3.84
CA THR A 129 7.75 0.90 -3.07
C THR A 129 7.77 0.64 -1.57
N THR A 130 8.34 1.59 -0.82
CA THR A 130 8.44 1.53 0.65
C THR A 130 7.16 1.98 1.35
N PHE A 131 6.35 2.81 0.71
CA PHE A 131 5.14 3.38 1.28
C PHE A 131 3.90 2.98 0.48
N THR A 132 2.76 2.98 1.16
CA THR A 132 1.46 2.87 0.51
C THR A 132 1.12 4.19 -0.16
N TYR A 133 0.76 4.17 -1.43
CA TYR A 133 0.25 5.36 -2.11
C TYR A 133 -1.26 5.29 -2.27
N MET A 134 -1.89 6.44 -2.05
CA MET A 134 -3.34 6.59 -2.17
C MET A 134 -3.65 7.77 -3.08
N GLU A 135 -4.75 7.65 -3.83
CA GLU A 135 -5.32 8.81 -4.50
C GLU A 135 -5.75 9.88 -3.47
N ARG A 136 -5.62 11.15 -3.83
CA ARG A 136 -5.79 12.26 -2.86
C ARG A 136 -7.12 12.15 -2.08
N PRO A 137 -8.27 11.91 -2.71
CA PRO A 137 -9.53 11.83 -1.96
C PRO A 137 -9.60 10.61 -1.03
N VAL A 138 -8.94 9.51 -1.39
CA VAL A 138 -8.83 8.31 -0.55
C VAL A 138 -7.97 8.62 0.68
N PHE A 139 -6.80 9.19 0.43
CA PHE A 139 -5.86 9.60 1.48
C PHE A 139 -6.51 10.54 2.48
N GLU A 140 -7.14 11.62 2.00
CA GLU A 140 -7.81 12.62 2.83
C GLU A 140 -8.93 12.00 3.67
N ALA A 141 -9.71 11.07 3.10
CA ALA A 141 -10.76 10.37 3.84
C ALA A 141 -10.19 9.48 4.96
N VAL A 142 -9.07 8.80 4.72
CA VAL A 142 -8.38 7.95 5.71
C VAL A 142 -7.79 8.80 6.82
N VAL A 143 -6.99 9.82 6.49
CA VAL A 143 -6.35 10.68 7.50
C VAL A 143 -7.37 11.47 8.32
N LYS A 144 -8.54 11.78 7.75
CA LYS A 144 -9.65 12.39 8.49
C LYS A 144 -10.19 11.48 9.59
N GLU A 145 -10.34 10.19 9.33
CA GLU A 145 -10.80 9.25 10.37
C GLU A 145 -9.69 8.95 11.39
N ILE A 146 -8.42 8.90 10.96
CA ILE A 146 -7.26 8.80 11.86
C ILE A 146 -7.20 10.02 12.80
N GLY A 147 -7.33 11.23 12.24
CA GLY A 147 -7.24 12.48 13.00
C GLY A 147 -8.30 12.62 14.09
N LYS A 148 -9.50 12.02 13.91
CA LYS A 148 -10.52 11.98 14.97
C LYS A 148 -10.07 11.19 16.19
N ARG A 149 -9.26 10.15 16.00
CA ARG A 149 -8.72 9.32 17.09
C ARG A 149 -7.45 9.92 17.69
N MET A 150 -6.68 10.60 16.86
CA MET A 150 -5.45 11.28 17.27
C MET A 150 -5.67 12.73 17.74
N ALA A 151 -6.92 13.13 18.01
CA ALA A 151 -7.28 14.52 18.29
C ALA A 151 -6.64 15.12 19.55
N ASN A 152 -6.19 14.26 20.49
CA ASN A 152 -5.51 14.68 21.70
C ASN A 152 -4.01 14.97 21.49
N PHE A 153 -3.47 14.66 20.31
CA PHE A 153 -2.07 14.93 19.99
C PHE A 153 -1.94 16.18 19.12
N THR A 154 -0.92 16.98 19.40
CA THR A 154 -0.57 18.12 18.56
C THR A 154 -0.01 17.63 17.24
N VAL A 155 -0.46 18.21 16.13
CA VAL A 155 0.11 17.94 14.80
C VAL A 155 1.51 18.56 14.73
N ALA A 156 2.52 17.73 14.46
CA ALA A 156 3.92 18.13 14.33
C ALA A 156 4.20 18.58 12.89
N THR A 157 3.79 19.79 12.53
CA THR A 157 3.88 20.33 11.16
C THR A 157 5.32 20.49 10.66
N GLU A 158 6.25 20.79 11.55
CA GLU A 158 7.68 20.91 11.29
C GLU A 158 8.28 19.59 10.75
N ILE A 159 7.75 18.45 11.18
CA ILE A 159 8.18 17.12 10.74
C ILE A 159 7.63 16.80 9.35
N HIS A 160 6.51 17.42 8.94
CA HIS A 160 5.92 17.19 7.62
C HIS A 160 6.86 17.61 6.51
N ASP A 161 7.64 18.68 6.74
CA ASP A 161 8.52 19.27 5.74
C ASP A 161 9.86 18.55 5.67
N LEU A 162 10.30 18.00 6.79
CA LEU A 162 11.50 17.17 6.87
C LEU A 162 11.31 15.81 6.20
N THR A 163 10.13 15.19 6.40
CA THR A 163 9.89 13.78 5.99
C THR A 163 9.02 13.63 4.75
N GLY A 164 8.24 14.65 4.40
CA GLY A 164 7.18 14.56 3.39
C GLY A 164 5.97 13.71 3.82
N LEU A 165 5.98 13.14 5.03
CA LEU A 165 4.90 12.31 5.57
C LEU A 165 3.89 13.17 6.32
N ARG A 166 2.60 12.84 6.18
CA ARG A 166 1.50 13.58 6.81
C ARG A 166 0.32 12.63 7.10
N PRO A 167 -0.48 12.86 8.15
CA PRO A 167 -0.18 13.72 9.29
C PRO A 167 0.91 13.11 10.19
N CYS A 168 1.67 13.97 10.83
CA CYS A 168 2.56 13.63 11.95
C CYS A 168 2.01 14.20 13.26
N TYR A 169 2.16 13.45 14.34
CA TYR A 169 1.69 13.80 15.67
C TYR A 169 2.85 13.80 16.65
N ASN A 170 2.97 14.86 17.45
CA ASN A 170 3.89 14.90 18.56
C ASN A 170 3.34 14.04 19.70
N VAL A 171 4.11 13.01 20.08
CA VAL A 171 3.78 12.06 21.13
C VAL A 171 4.81 12.09 22.26
N SER A 172 5.60 13.17 22.34
CA SER A 172 6.56 13.40 23.41
C SER A 172 5.88 13.37 24.78
N GLY A 173 6.52 12.71 25.75
CA GLY A 173 6.00 12.59 27.12
C GLY A 173 4.89 11.55 27.28
N GLN A 174 4.64 10.72 26.28
CA GLN A 174 3.70 9.59 26.37
C GLN A 174 4.47 8.28 26.52
N ASP A 175 4.16 7.51 27.57
CA ASP A 175 4.78 6.20 27.78
C ASP A 175 4.30 5.16 26.76
N THR A 176 3.04 5.30 26.33
CA THR A 176 2.42 4.44 25.33
C THR A 176 1.51 5.28 24.43
N VAL A 177 1.58 5.04 23.12
CA VAL A 177 0.76 5.72 22.13
C VAL A 177 -0.16 4.70 21.47
N SER A 178 -1.45 4.87 21.65
CA SER A 178 -2.46 4.10 20.92
C SER A 178 -2.81 4.83 19.63
N VAL A 179 -2.56 4.20 18.49
CA VAL A 179 -2.98 4.68 17.17
C VAL A 179 -4.18 3.86 16.68
N PRO A 180 -5.05 4.43 15.83
CA PRO A 180 -6.23 3.70 15.35
C PRO A 180 -5.85 2.49 14.51
N GLU A 181 -6.57 1.37 14.67
CA GLU A 181 -6.42 0.18 13.82
C GLU A 181 -6.76 0.53 12.37
N LEU A 182 -5.95 0.09 11.42
CA LEU A 182 -6.21 0.21 9.98
C LEU A 182 -6.34 -1.18 9.37
N SER A 183 -7.46 -1.44 8.67
CA SER A 183 -7.64 -2.69 7.93
C SER A 183 -8.23 -2.47 6.53
N PHE A 184 -7.87 -3.37 5.63
CA PHE A 184 -8.37 -3.43 4.26
C PHE A 184 -9.20 -4.69 4.08
N LYS A 185 -10.44 -4.52 3.61
CA LYS A 185 -11.35 -5.63 3.32
C LYS A 185 -11.48 -5.82 1.83
N PHE A 186 -11.25 -7.03 1.36
CA PHE A 186 -11.22 -7.38 -0.06
C PHE A 186 -12.43 -8.21 -0.47
N LYS A 187 -12.71 -8.23 -1.78
CA LYS A 187 -13.72 -9.14 -2.35
C LYS A 187 -13.35 -10.59 -2.01
N GLY A 188 -14.34 -11.39 -1.67
CA GLY A 188 -14.12 -12.78 -1.22
C GLY A 188 -13.94 -12.93 0.28
N GLY A 189 -14.03 -11.85 1.06
CA GLY A 189 -14.10 -11.89 2.52
C GLY A 189 -12.76 -11.80 3.24
N ALA A 190 -11.64 -11.72 2.52
CA ALA A 190 -10.33 -11.52 3.12
C ALA A 190 -10.24 -10.12 3.77
N GLU A 191 -9.74 -10.08 5.00
CA GLU A 191 -9.41 -8.85 5.72
C GLU A 191 -7.92 -8.84 6.04
N MET A 192 -7.25 -7.74 5.71
CA MET A 192 -5.86 -7.49 6.07
C MET A 192 -5.82 -6.40 7.14
N LYS A 193 -5.61 -6.80 8.38
CA LYS A 193 -5.30 -5.89 9.47
C LYS A 193 -3.84 -5.50 9.39
N LEU A 194 -3.56 -4.21 9.30
CA LEU A 194 -2.19 -3.71 9.18
C LEU A 194 -1.57 -3.58 10.57
N PRO A 195 -0.37 -4.13 10.80
CA PRO A 195 0.43 -3.78 11.96
C PRO A 195 0.72 -2.27 11.97
N VAL A 196 0.73 -1.65 13.15
CA VAL A 196 1.01 -0.22 13.33
C VAL A 196 2.28 0.22 12.60
N THR A 197 3.33 -0.58 12.68
CA THR A 197 4.62 -0.33 12.02
C THR A 197 4.54 -0.22 10.50
N ASN A 198 3.45 -0.66 9.87
CA ASN A 198 3.26 -0.59 8.42
C ASN A 198 2.66 0.74 7.97
N TYR A 199 2.00 1.48 8.86
CA TYR A 199 1.31 2.73 8.50
C TYR A 199 1.64 3.89 9.44
N PHE A 200 2.43 3.68 10.50
CA PHE A 200 3.07 4.73 11.28
C PHE A 200 4.57 4.47 11.41
N VAL A 201 5.36 5.54 11.26
CA VAL A 201 6.82 5.54 11.47
C VAL A 201 7.20 6.59 12.51
N LEU A 202 8.26 6.32 13.26
CA LEU A 202 8.89 7.32 14.14
C LEU A 202 9.70 8.29 13.26
N ALA A 203 9.53 9.58 13.49
CA ALA A 203 10.02 10.63 12.58
C ALA A 203 10.98 11.64 13.25
N GLY A 204 11.70 11.19 14.29
CA GLY A 204 12.53 12.07 15.12
C GLY A 204 11.69 12.88 16.11
N ASP A 205 12.34 13.49 17.10
CA ASP A 205 11.77 14.46 18.04
C ASP A 205 10.46 14.03 18.74
N GLY A 206 10.33 12.72 19.00
CA GLY A 206 9.14 12.16 19.64
C GLY A 206 7.87 12.28 18.79
N ALA A 207 7.99 12.39 17.46
CA ALA A 207 6.86 12.41 16.53
C ALA A 207 6.65 11.05 15.85
N ILE A 208 5.38 10.72 15.60
CA ILE A 208 4.99 9.62 14.71
C ILE A 208 4.26 10.15 13.48
N CYS A 209 4.55 9.60 12.31
CA CYS A 209 3.97 10.03 11.03
C CYS A 209 3.22 8.90 10.35
N PHE A 210 2.06 9.22 9.78
CA PHE A 210 1.35 8.29 8.91
C PHE A 210 2.18 8.04 7.64
N SER A 211 2.53 6.78 7.38
CA SER A 211 3.48 6.37 6.35
C SER A 211 2.80 5.95 5.04
N SER A 212 1.72 6.64 4.68
CA SER A 212 1.15 6.59 3.34
C SER A 212 1.30 7.95 2.66
N LEU A 213 1.34 7.96 1.34
CA LEU A 213 1.58 9.16 0.55
C LEU A 213 0.47 9.37 -0.48
N VAL A 214 0.24 10.62 -0.89
CA VAL A 214 -0.64 10.89 -2.03
C VAL A 214 0.12 10.63 -3.32
N TRP A 215 -0.48 9.85 -4.23
CA TRP A 215 0.14 9.40 -5.47
C TRP A 215 0.73 10.53 -6.33
N ILE A 216 0.02 11.66 -6.49
CA ILE A 216 0.44 12.76 -7.37
C ILE A 216 1.78 13.40 -7.00
N TRP A 217 2.21 13.27 -5.74
CA TRP A 217 3.51 13.79 -5.28
C TRP A 217 4.69 13.07 -5.92
N VAL A 218 4.51 11.82 -6.37
CA VAL A 218 5.57 11.00 -6.96
C VAL A 218 5.79 11.33 -8.43
N VAL A 219 4.71 11.58 -9.18
CA VAL A 219 4.74 11.79 -10.63
C VAL A 219 5.52 13.05 -11.02
N ASN A 220 5.52 14.08 -10.18
CA ASN A 220 6.17 15.34 -10.51
C ASN A 220 7.64 15.43 -10.05
N GLY A 221 8.22 14.37 -9.47
CA GLY A 221 9.58 14.41 -8.90
C GLY A 221 9.78 15.55 -7.90
N ARG A 222 8.67 16.08 -7.37
CA ARG A 222 8.58 17.27 -6.56
C ARG A 222 7.73 16.91 -5.36
N PHE A 223 8.39 16.77 -4.21
CA PHE A 223 7.78 16.97 -2.90
C PHE A 223 7.34 18.45 -2.78
N THR A 224 6.40 18.92 -3.61
CA THR A 224 5.94 20.31 -3.56
C THR A 224 4.62 20.40 -2.86
N GLN A 225 4.63 20.60 -1.53
CA GLN A 225 3.53 21.13 -0.73
C GLN A 225 2.40 21.80 -1.56
N SER A 226 1.21 21.20 -1.57
CA SER A 226 -0.01 21.99 -1.71
C SER A 226 -0.48 22.24 -0.29
N THR A 227 -0.43 23.52 0.08
CA THR A 227 -1.04 24.14 1.26
C THR A 227 -2.40 23.55 1.61
#